data_AF-A0A1M5N753-F1
#
_entry.id   AF-A0A1M5N753-F1
#
_cell.length_a   1.000
_cell.length_b   1.000
_cell.length_c   1.000
_cell.angle_alpha   90.00
_cell.angle_beta   90.00
_cell.angle_gamma   90.00
#
_symmetry.space_group_name_H-M   'P 1'
#
loop_
_entity.id
_entity.type
_entity.pdbx_description
1 polymer ?
#
loop_
_entity_poly.entity_id
_entity_poly.type
_entity_poly.pdbx_seq_one_letter_code
_entity_poly.pdbx_strand_id
1 'polypeptide(L)'
;MKRNFKFCLLAGAIAAFSLSACRDDKMEESILPESQSASAKLEQPGDLEKSCSYVDQYWSSSAVLKTTLSNSTDTNFMNAQMTKIASLWGRSNPTLRFVDDPSNFNSTYNAISYSTGKIYYGYAIYADAKNKGGDIVNAMILAHEYGHQLQYIFNLPTVNESTARPNELEADGFAGYYLRRPNGYNKTNFAEIAAAYEFAQSIGDYQTTSANHHGTPPQRRSAVRLGFLLGQYDLNAANFDYNFFYYYQGVLNGTYKMGKNSVNPEIDAYMSQYMDELRKIQTGEISAEEFKQLK
;
A
#
# COMPACT_ATOMS: atom_id res chain seq x y z
N MET A 1 -46.24 -46.53 59.67
CA MET A 1 -46.56 -46.78 58.25
C MET A 1 -46.00 -45.62 57.42
N LYS A 2 -44.95 -45.91 56.62
CA LYS A 2 -44.40 -45.26 55.41
C LYS A 2 -44.60 -43.74 55.11
N ARG A 3 -43.43 -43.09 54.84
CA ARG A 3 -43.06 -42.20 53.69
C ARG A 3 -43.77 -40.82 53.57
N ASN A 4 -43.20 -39.73 53.03
CA ASN A 4 -42.15 -39.52 52.02
C ASN A 4 -41.67 -38.04 52.02
N PHE A 5 -40.44 -37.83 51.54
CA PHE A 5 -39.87 -36.56 51.05
C PHE A 5 -40.68 -35.96 49.87
N LYS A 6 -40.74 -34.63 49.76
CA LYS A 6 -40.59 -33.89 48.48
C LYS A 6 -39.98 -32.50 48.67
N PHE A 7 -39.16 -32.19 47.67
CA PHE A 7 -38.29 -31.06 47.41
C PHE A 7 -39.08 -29.86 46.86
N CYS A 8 -38.69 -28.62 47.19
CA CYS A 8 -38.92 -27.43 46.37
C CYS A 8 -37.84 -26.38 46.68
N LEU A 9 -36.90 -26.20 45.74
CA LEU A 9 -35.91 -25.13 45.74
C LEU A 9 -36.56 -23.82 45.27
N LEU A 10 -36.38 -22.76 46.05
CA LEU A 10 -36.67 -21.38 45.66
C LEU A 10 -35.44 -20.81 44.91
N ALA A 11 -35.63 -20.39 43.66
CA ALA A 11 -34.61 -19.67 42.90
C ALA A 11 -34.66 -18.17 43.26
N GLY A 12 -33.60 -17.68 43.90
CA GLY A 12 -33.36 -16.25 44.14
C GLY A 12 -32.50 -15.64 43.03
N ALA A 13 -32.93 -14.49 42.52
CA ALA A 13 -32.22 -13.68 41.56
C ALA A 13 -31.01 -12.97 42.19
N ILE A 14 -29.86 -12.99 41.52
CA ILE A 14 -28.74 -12.07 41.76
C ILE A 14 -28.16 -11.65 40.41
N ALA A 15 -28.20 -10.34 40.15
CA ALA A 15 -27.50 -9.71 39.05
C ALA A 15 -25.98 -9.69 39.35
N ALA A 16 -25.17 -10.13 38.38
CA ALA A 16 -23.72 -10.07 38.46
C ALA A 16 -23.18 -9.19 37.32
N PHE A 17 -22.80 -7.95 37.65
CA PHE A 17 -21.78 -7.23 36.89
C PHE A 17 -20.45 -7.91 37.17
N SER A 18 -19.77 -8.39 36.14
CA SER A 18 -18.35 -8.77 36.23
C SER A 18 -17.61 -8.18 35.03
N LEU A 19 -16.82 -7.15 35.33
CA LEU A 19 -15.64 -6.80 34.54
C LEU A 19 -14.54 -7.79 34.94
N SER A 20 -14.03 -8.54 33.99
CA SER A 20 -12.90 -9.44 34.21
C SER A 20 -11.79 -9.09 33.22
N ALA A 21 -10.86 -8.26 33.70
CA ALA A 21 -9.53 -8.11 33.13
C ALA A 21 -8.69 -9.38 33.37
N CYS A 22 -7.70 -9.58 32.51
CA CYS A 22 -6.79 -10.73 32.42
C CYS A 22 -6.30 -11.26 33.78
N ARG A 23 -6.28 -12.59 33.93
CA ARG A 23 -5.59 -13.28 35.02
C ARG A 23 -4.68 -14.35 34.45
N ASP A 24 -3.46 -14.35 34.98
CA ASP A 24 -2.35 -15.25 34.71
C ASP A 24 -2.24 -16.19 35.92
N ASP A 25 -2.17 -17.50 35.71
CA ASP A 25 -1.98 -18.50 36.78
C ASP A 25 -0.80 -19.42 36.43
N LYS A 26 0.07 -19.63 37.42
CA LYS A 26 1.38 -20.29 37.33
C LYS A 26 1.31 -21.83 37.34
N MET A 27 2.38 -22.39 36.76
CA MET A 27 2.84 -23.79 36.56
C MET A 27 2.75 -24.79 37.73
N GLU A 28 2.73 -26.07 37.35
CA GLU A 28 3.51 -27.15 37.98
C GLU A 28 4.21 -28.05 36.92
N GLU A 29 5.37 -28.59 37.33
CA GLU A 29 6.50 -29.37 36.73
C GLU A 29 6.21 -30.48 35.67
N SER A 30 7.13 -30.99 34.83
CA SER A 30 8.62 -31.13 34.76
C SER A 30 9.02 -31.60 33.34
N ILE A 31 10.22 -31.27 32.81
CA ILE A 31 11.23 -32.11 32.07
C ILE A 31 12.52 -31.26 31.85
N LEU A 32 13.72 -31.81 32.14
CA LEU A 32 15.08 -31.21 31.94
C LEU A 32 15.71 -31.64 30.56
N PRO A 33 16.89 -31.12 30.14
CA PRO A 33 17.10 -29.86 29.43
C PRO A 33 17.78 -30.07 28.05
N GLU A 34 17.45 -29.28 27.04
CA GLU A 34 18.27 -29.20 25.83
C GLU A 34 18.64 -27.74 25.53
N SER A 35 19.94 -27.53 25.33
CA SER A 35 20.61 -26.24 25.22
C SER A 35 20.16 -25.46 23.99
N GLN A 36 19.67 -24.24 24.17
CA GLN A 36 19.62 -23.25 23.08
C GLN A 36 19.77 -21.81 23.59
N SER A 37 20.45 -21.05 22.74
CA SER A 37 21.10 -19.75 22.92
C SER A 37 20.25 -18.62 23.52
N ALA A 38 20.94 -17.78 24.31
CA ALA A 38 20.70 -16.37 24.59
C ALA A 38 19.27 -15.83 24.31
N SER A 39 18.51 -15.72 25.40
CA SER A 39 17.23 -15.01 25.50
C SER A 39 17.33 -13.62 24.86
N ALA A 40 16.70 -13.44 23.70
CA ALA A 40 16.31 -12.13 23.23
C ALA A 40 15.30 -11.58 24.26
N LYS A 41 15.70 -10.55 25.01
CA LYS A 41 14.75 -9.83 25.87
C LYS A 41 13.61 -9.34 24.97
N LEU A 42 12.38 -9.70 25.31
CA LEU A 42 11.21 -9.04 24.77
C LEU A 42 11.32 -7.56 25.12
N GLU A 43 11.58 -6.71 24.13
CA GLU A 43 11.60 -5.26 24.31
C GLU A 43 10.25 -4.82 24.89
N GLN A 44 10.31 -4.08 26.00
CA GLN A 44 9.12 -3.51 26.61
C GLN A 44 8.71 -2.27 25.82
N PRO A 45 7.41 -2.05 25.57
CA PRO A 45 6.94 -0.84 24.92
C PRO A 45 7.39 0.40 25.70
N GLY A 46 7.88 1.41 25.00
CA GLY A 46 8.22 2.71 25.57
C GLY A 46 6.97 3.48 25.99
N ASP A 47 7.16 4.67 26.55
CA ASP A 47 6.05 5.44 27.13
C ASP A 47 5.07 5.99 26.08
N LEU A 48 5.53 6.18 24.84
CA LEU A 48 4.67 6.53 23.70
C LEU A 48 3.86 5.33 23.23
N GLU A 49 4.47 4.14 23.13
CA GLU A 49 3.78 2.89 22.78
C GLU A 49 2.72 2.47 23.82
N LYS A 50 2.82 2.97 25.05
CA LYS A 50 1.79 2.78 26.10
C LYS A 50 0.59 3.72 25.95
N SER A 51 0.69 4.77 25.13
CA SER A 51 -0.46 5.63 24.86
C SER A 51 -1.41 4.92 23.90
N CYS A 52 -2.68 4.78 24.28
CA CYS A 52 -3.73 4.25 23.41
C CYS A 52 -3.93 5.08 22.12
N SER A 53 -3.28 6.26 22.03
CA SER A 53 -3.34 7.18 20.92
C SER A 53 -2.06 7.27 20.09
N TYR A 54 -1.10 6.35 20.23
CA TYR A 54 0.15 6.37 19.45
C TYR A 54 0.10 5.28 18.37
N VAL A 55 0.32 5.69 17.10
CA VAL A 55 0.45 4.75 15.97
C VAL A 55 1.88 4.22 15.89
N ASP A 56 2.83 5.11 15.58
CA ASP A 56 4.29 4.89 15.63
C ASP A 56 5.02 6.24 15.38
N GLN A 57 6.36 6.20 15.23
CA GLN A 57 7.22 7.36 15.06
C GLN A 57 7.03 8.14 13.74
N TYR A 58 6.35 7.56 12.75
CA TYR A 58 6.08 8.19 11.45
C TYR A 58 4.79 9.00 11.43
N TRP A 59 4.02 8.97 12.52
CA TRP A 59 2.78 9.72 12.70
C TRP A 59 2.89 10.68 13.89
N SER A 60 2.01 11.68 13.91
CA SER A 60 1.87 12.60 15.06
C SER A 60 1.61 11.82 16.36
N SER A 61 2.13 12.31 17.48
CA SER A 61 1.94 11.69 18.80
C SER A 61 0.47 11.65 19.26
N SER A 62 -0.40 12.43 18.63
CA SER A 62 -1.85 12.42 18.87
C SER A 62 -2.64 11.53 17.88
N ALA A 63 -1.98 10.93 16.89
CA ALA A 63 -2.62 10.16 15.84
C ALA A 63 -2.97 8.74 16.31
N VAL A 64 -4.21 8.32 16.10
CA VAL A 64 -4.77 7.05 16.54
C VAL A 64 -5.03 6.11 15.37
N LEU A 65 -4.83 4.82 15.61
CA LEU A 65 -5.06 3.78 14.61
C LEU A 65 -6.52 3.28 14.66
N LYS A 66 -7.19 3.28 13.52
CA LYS A 66 -8.59 2.86 13.34
C LYS A 66 -8.72 1.72 12.35
N THR A 67 -9.77 0.93 12.51
CA THR A 67 -10.14 -0.16 11.58
C THR A 67 -11.10 0.32 10.48
N THR A 68 -11.69 1.50 10.64
CA THR A 68 -12.66 2.08 9.72
C THR A 68 -12.30 3.53 9.40
N LEU A 69 -12.75 4.02 8.25
CA LEU A 69 -12.91 5.45 7.96
C LEU A 69 -14.17 5.99 8.65
N SER A 70 -14.45 7.29 8.49
CA SER A 70 -15.65 7.95 9.04
C SER A 70 -16.98 7.36 8.53
N ASN A 71 -16.96 6.67 7.39
CA ASN A 71 -18.13 6.07 6.76
C ASN A 71 -17.85 4.60 6.38
N SER A 72 -18.87 3.76 6.52
CA SER A 72 -18.80 2.33 6.23
C SER A 72 -18.68 2.04 4.73
N THR A 73 -19.32 2.84 3.86
CA THR A 73 -19.20 2.67 2.39
C THR A 73 -17.75 2.84 1.95
N ASP A 74 -17.08 3.88 2.42
CA ASP A 74 -15.68 4.17 2.09
C ASP A 74 -14.73 3.13 2.69
N THR A 75 -15.01 2.69 3.92
CA THR A 75 -14.27 1.58 4.55
C THR A 75 -14.38 0.29 3.73
N ASN A 76 -15.60 -0.05 3.29
CA ASN A 76 -15.86 -1.23 2.49
C ASN A 76 -15.17 -1.13 1.13
N PHE A 77 -15.21 0.05 0.50
CA PHE A 77 -14.49 0.31 -0.74
C PHE A 77 -12.99 0.05 -0.59
N MET A 78 -12.33 0.66 0.41
CA MET A 78 -10.88 0.50 0.62
C MET A 78 -10.49 -0.96 0.88
N ASN A 79 -11.25 -1.68 1.72
CA ASN A 79 -11.00 -3.10 1.97
C ASN A 79 -11.24 -3.99 0.74
N ALA A 80 -12.26 -3.68 -0.07
CA ALA A 80 -12.52 -4.38 -1.32
C ALA A 80 -11.40 -4.14 -2.34
N GLN A 81 -10.92 -2.90 -2.46
CA GLN A 81 -9.76 -2.58 -3.32
C GLN A 81 -8.52 -3.33 -2.85
N MET A 82 -8.20 -3.32 -1.55
CA MET A 82 -7.06 -4.07 -1.01
C MET A 82 -7.12 -5.55 -1.39
N THR A 83 -8.30 -6.16 -1.25
CA THR A 83 -8.53 -7.56 -1.61
C THR A 83 -8.33 -7.81 -3.11
N LYS A 84 -8.82 -6.89 -3.95
CA LYS A 84 -8.69 -6.98 -5.40
C LYS A 84 -7.24 -6.84 -5.86
N ILE A 85 -6.50 -5.89 -5.28
CA ILE A 85 -5.07 -5.69 -5.54
C ILE A 85 -4.28 -6.93 -5.11
N ALA A 86 -4.50 -7.44 -3.90
CA ALA A 86 -3.82 -8.64 -3.42
C ALA A 86 -4.11 -9.86 -4.31
N SER A 87 -5.38 -10.04 -4.72
CA SER A 87 -5.80 -11.12 -5.60
C SER A 87 -5.18 -11.01 -7.00
N LEU A 88 -5.03 -9.80 -7.55
CA LEU A 88 -4.36 -9.57 -8.83
C LEU A 88 -2.93 -10.16 -8.83
N TRP A 89 -2.23 -10.04 -7.70
CA TRP A 89 -0.87 -10.54 -7.55
C TRP A 89 -0.79 -11.97 -6.99
N GLY A 90 -1.93 -12.64 -6.75
CA GLY A 90 -1.98 -13.98 -6.17
C GLY A 90 -1.49 -14.03 -4.72
N ARG A 91 -1.77 -12.98 -3.94
CA ARG A 91 -1.27 -12.77 -2.58
C ARG A 91 -2.40 -12.47 -1.60
N SER A 92 -2.09 -12.50 -0.31
CA SER A 92 -3.00 -12.13 0.77
C SER A 92 -2.98 -10.63 1.06
N ASN A 93 -4.01 -10.16 1.74
CA ASN A 93 -4.10 -8.77 2.17
C ASN A 93 -3.05 -8.49 3.25
N PRO A 94 -2.27 -7.40 3.15
CA PRO A 94 -1.61 -6.82 4.31
C PRO A 94 -2.67 -6.31 5.30
N THR A 95 -2.25 -6.07 6.53
CA THR A 95 -3.11 -5.42 7.52
C THR A 95 -3.31 -3.96 7.12
N LEU A 96 -4.50 -3.63 6.59
CA LEU A 96 -4.91 -2.25 6.33
C LEU A 96 -5.53 -1.64 7.59
N ARG A 97 -5.03 -0.45 7.98
CA ARG A 97 -5.61 0.37 9.04
C ARG A 97 -5.61 1.83 8.60
N PHE A 98 -6.43 2.63 9.26
CA PHE A 98 -6.57 4.04 8.98
C PHE A 98 -6.03 4.88 10.12
N VAL A 99 -5.39 6.00 9.81
CA VAL A 99 -4.82 6.88 10.83
C VAL A 99 -5.62 8.17 10.89
N ASP A 100 -6.16 8.46 12.07
CA ASP A 100 -6.90 9.68 12.38
C ASP A 100 -6.14 10.48 13.43
N ASP A 101 -6.09 11.80 13.32
CA ASP A 101 -5.51 12.66 14.34
C ASP A 101 -6.57 13.68 14.79
N PRO A 102 -7.19 13.46 15.96
CA PRO A 102 -8.21 14.36 16.50
C PRO A 102 -7.67 15.77 16.82
N SER A 103 -6.36 15.92 16.98
CA SER A 103 -5.73 17.21 17.32
C SER A 103 -5.27 17.98 16.08
N ASN A 104 -4.87 17.27 15.03
CA ASN A 104 -4.42 17.87 13.78
C ASN A 104 -4.67 16.93 12.59
N PHE A 105 -5.86 17.02 11.98
CA PHE A 105 -6.25 16.20 10.84
C PHE A 105 -5.17 16.12 9.73
N ASN A 106 -4.55 17.25 9.38
CA ASN A 106 -3.56 17.33 8.31
C ASN A 106 -2.25 16.60 8.62
N SER A 107 -1.98 16.25 9.88
CA SER A 107 -0.83 15.41 10.24
C SER A 107 -0.93 14.00 9.65
N THR A 108 -2.13 13.59 9.24
CA THR A 108 -2.42 12.31 8.60
C THR A 108 -2.41 12.38 7.07
N TYR A 109 -1.77 13.40 6.48
CA TYR A 109 -1.60 13.48 5.02
C TYR A 109 -0.45 12.55 4.58
N ASN A 110 -0.63 11.24 4.76
CA ASN A 110 0.32 10.23 4.32
C ASN A 110 -0.35 8.86 4.18
N ALA A 111 0.25 7.98 3.40
CA ALA A 111 -0.01 6.54 3.41
C ALA A 111 1.35 5.83 3.49
N ILE A 112 1.45 4.79 4.32
CA ILE A 112 2.74 4.14 4.59
C ILE A 112 2.60 2.63 4.50
N SER A 113 3.43 2.03 3.68
CA SER A 113 3.61 0.59 3.54
C SER A 113 4.81 0.10 4.36
N TYR A 114 4.56 -0.79 5.32
CA TYR A 114 5.57 -1.33 6.22
C TYR A 114 5.99 -2.73 5.78
N SER A 115 7.28 -3.03 5.85
CA SER A 115 7.85 -4.35 5.52
C SER A 115 7.27 -5.50 6.35
N THR A 116 6.65 -5.21 7.49
CA THR A 116 5.98 -6.19 8.36
C THR A 116 4.56 -6.59 7.89
N GLY A 117 4.18 -6.33 6.65
CA GLY A 117 2.87 -6.71 6.13
C GLY A 117 1.72 -5.80 6.57
N LYS A 118 1.97 -4.49 6.72
CA LYS A 118 0.96 -3.50 7.15
C LYS A 118 0.93 -2.32 6.20
N ILE A 119 -0.25 -1.75 5.98
CA ILE A 119 -0.44 -0.47 5.30
C ILE A 119 -1.28 0.41 6.22
N TYR A 120 -0.76 1.58 6.58
CA TYR A 120 -1.46 2.59 7.35
C TYR A 120 -1.82 3.77 6.45
N TYR A 121 -3.11 4.09 6.41
CA TYR A 121 -3.67 5.04 5.46
C TYR A 121 -4.30 6.22 6.19
N GLY A 122 -3.74 7.41 6.03
CA GLY A 122 -4.18 8.58 6.77
C GLY A 122 -5.53 9.15 6.30
N TYR A 123 -6.29 9.71 7.24
CA TYR A 123 -7.60 10.30 6.99
C TYR A 123 -7.52 11.53 6.08
N ALA A 124 -6.48 12.37 6.21
CA ALA A 124 -6.34 13.58 5.41
C ALA A 124 -6.00 13.30 3.95
N ILE A 125 -5.05 12.39 3.69
CA ILE A 125 -4.73 12.00 2.30
C ILE A 125 -5.92 11.29 1.65
N TYR A 126 -6.67 10.47 2.41
CA TYR A 126 -7.89 9.82 1.92
C TYR A 126 -8.93 10.85 1.46
N ALA A 127 -9.22 11.84 2.31
CA ALA A 127 -10.21 12.87 2.04
C ALA A 127 -9.81 13.74 0.84
N ASP A 128 -8.55 14.14 0.77
CA ASP A 128 -8.03 14.91 -0.37
C ASP A 128 -8.08 14.12 -1.68
N ALA A 129 -7.66 12.86 -1.69
CA ALA A 129 -7.76 11.98 -2.84
C ALA A 129 -9.20 11.84 -3.33
N LYS A 130 -10.15 11.62 -2.39
CA LYS A 130 -11.58 11.54 -2.71
C LYS A 130 -12.09 12.85 -3.31
N ASN A 131 -11.67 14.00 -2.79
CA ASN A 131 -12.08 15.32 -3.29
C ASN A 131 -11.51 15.63 -4.68
N LYS A 132 -10.28 15.20 -4.98
CA LYS A 132 -9.61 15.48 -6.26
C LYS A 132 -10.11 14.62 -7.42
N GLY A 133 -10.53 13.38 -7.17
CA GLY A 133 -10.93 12.47 -8.24
C GLY A 133 -11.78 11.29 -7.83
N GLY A 134 -12.29 11.27 -6.60
CA GLY A 134 -13.11 10.19 -6.08
C GLY A 134 -12.32 8.92 -5.80
N ASP A 135 -13.03 7.80 -5.89
CA ASP A 135 -12.54 6.48 -5.46
C ASP A 135 -11.34 5.96 -6.25
N ILE A 136 -11.17 6.38 -7.51
CA ILE A 136 -10.06 5.92 -8.34
C ILE A 136 -8.70 6.42 -7.83
N VAL A 137 -8.66 7.61 -7.22
CA VAL A 137 -7.42 8.17 -6.67
C VAL A 137 -7.00 7.38 -5.43
N ASN A 138 -7.95 7.09 -4.55
CA ASN A 138 -7.71 6.23 -3.38
C ASN A 138 -7.30 4.81 -3.78
N ALA A 139 -7.91 4.23 -4.83
CA ALA A 139 -7.51 2.94 -5.36
C ALA A 139 -6.09 2.94 -5.94
N MET A 140 -5.69 4.02 -6.61
CA MET A 140 -4.33 4.19 -7.11
C MET A 140 -3.32 4.22 -5.96
N ILE A 141 -3.54 5.07 -4.95
CA ILE A 141 -2.64 5.18 -3.79
C ILE A 141 -2.55 3.82 -3.09
N LEU A 142 -3.67 3.12 -2.91
CA LEU A 142 -3.66 1.81 -2.27
C LEU A 142 -2.88 0.76 -3.08
N ALA A 143 -2.93 0.82 -4.41
CA ALA A 143 -2.16 -0.04 -5.29
C ALA A 143 -0.67 0.32 -5.29
N HIS A 144 -0.33 1.60 -5.16
CA HIS A 144 1.04 2.08 -4.94
C HIS A 144 1.61 1.52 -3.63
N GLU A 145 0.89 1.67 -2.50
CA GLU A 145 1.31 1.11 -1.22
C GLU A 145 1.46 -0.42 -1.25
N TYR A 146 0.61 -1.11 -2.02
CA TYR A 146 0.76 -2.54 -2.25
C TYR A 146 1.98 -2.87 -3.14
N GLY A 147 2.32 -1.99 -4.09
CA GLY A 147 3.57 -2.07 -4.85
C GLY A 147 4.79 -2.17 -3.93
N HIS A 148 4.83 -1.36 -2.88
CA HIS A 148 5.87 -1.49 -1.84
C HIS A 148 5.80 -2.84 -1.09
N GLN A 149 4.61 -3.40 -0.85
CA GLN A 149 4.51 -4.76 -0.29
C GLN A 149 5.15 -5.79 -1.22
N LEU A 150 4.93 -5.69 -2.54
CA LEU A 150 5.58 -6.58 -3.52
C LEU A 150 7.10 -6.41 -3.49
N GLN A 151 7.59 -5.17 -3.38
CA GLN A 151 9.01 -4.88 -3.23
C GLN A 151 9.62 -5.57 -2.01
N TYR A 152 8.98 -5.46 -0.84
CA TYR A 152 9.45 -6.15 0.36
C TYR A 152 9.40 -7.68 0.24
N ILE A 153 8.35 -8.23 -0.40
CA ILE A 153 8.16 -9.68 -0.55
C ILE A 153 9.17 -10.31 -1.51
N PHE A 154 9.47 -9.61 -2.61
CA PHE A 154 10.24 -10.16 -3.72
C PHE A 154 11.66 -9.58 -3.84
N ASN A 155 12.06 -8.71 -2.90
CA ASN A 155 13.31 -7.95 -2.95
C ASN A 155 13.43 -7.13 -4.25
N LEU A 156 12.36 -6.40 -4.59
CA LEU A 156 12.31 -5.45 -5.70
C LEU A 156 12.48 -4.02 -5.15
N PRO A 157 12.77 -3.02 -6.00
CA PRO A 157 13.15 -3.13 -7.40
C PRO A 157 14.49 -3.86 -7.60
N THR A 158 14.71 -4.49 -8.74
CA THR A 158 16.02 -5.08 -9.08
C THR A 158 17.09 -4.03 -9.40
N VAL A 159 16.67 -2.78 -9.62
CA VAL A 159 17.54 -1.60 -9.82
C VAL A 159 17.81 -0.92 -8.48
N ASN A 160 19.08 -0.64 -8.18
CA ASN A 160 19.50 -0.01 -6.94
C ASN A 160 20.06 1.40 -7.17
N GLU A 161 19.63 2.37 -6.35
CA GLU A 161 20.11 3.75 -6.32
C GLU A 161 20.30 4.24 -4.88
N SER A 162 21.04 5.33 -4.70
CA SER A 162 21.16 6.01 -3.40
C SER A 162 19.93 6.84 -3.01
N THR A 163 18.87 6.85 -3.83
CA THR A 163 17.63 7.59 -3.60
C THR A 163 16.44 6.64 -3.57
N ALA A 164 15.32 7.06 -2.97
CA ALA A 164 14.07 6.29 -2.91
C ALA A 164 13.36 6.14 -4.27
N ARG A 165 13.82 6.85 -5.30
CA ARG A 165 13.15 6.98 -6.60
C ARG A 165 12.84 5.65 -7.31
N PRO A 166 13.74 4.64 -7.37
CA PRO A 166 13.38 3.36 -7.98
C PRO A 166 12.18 2.70 -7.32
N ASN A 167 12.13 2.73 -5.99
CA ASN A 167 11.04 2.14 -5.22
C ASN A 167 9.72 2.85 -5.52
N GLU A 168 9.74 4.18 -5.51
CA GLU A 168 8.55 5.02 -5.73
C GLU A 168 8.02 4.92 -7.17
N LEU A 169 8.90 4.99 -8.17
CA LEU A 169 8.49 4.93 -9.57
C LEU A 169 7.97 3.54 -9.96
N GLU A 170 8.57 2.47 -9.44
CA GLU A 170 8.01 1.14 -9.67
C GLU A 170 6.66 0.97 -8.95
N ALA A 171 6.49 1.52 -7.75
CA ALA A 171 5.20 1.53 -7.04
C ALA A 171 4.12 2.31 -7.82
N ASP A 172 4.46 3.45 -8.42
CA ASP A 172 3.60 4.16 -9.38
C ASP A 172 3.25 3.29 -10.60
N GLY A 173 4.23 2.54 -11.10
CA GLY A 173 4.05 1.54 -12.16
C GLY A 173 3.06 0.44 -11.77
N PHE A 174 3.22 -0.16 -10.59
CA PHE A 174 2.28 -1.16 -10.06
C PHE A 174 0.86 -0.61 -9.94
N ALA A 175 0.72 0.66 -9.53
CA ALA A 175 -0.57 1.33 -9.48
C ALA A 175 -1.19 1.50 -10.87
N GLY A 176 -0.42 1.97 -11.86
CA GLY A 176 -0.86 2.05 -13.26
C GLY A 176 -1.26 0.69 -13.83
N TYR A 177 -0.50 -0.35 -13.53
CA TYR A 177 -0.79 -1.73 -13.92
C TYR A 177 -2.12 -2.20 -13.33
N TYR A 178 -2.32 -2.03 -12.02
CA TYR A 178 -3.58 -2.35 -11.34
C TYR A 178 -4.77 -1.61 -11.98
N LEU A 179 -4.61 -0.34 -12.32
CA LEU A 179 -5.69 0.45 -12.93
C LEU A 179 -6.11 -0.09 -14.31
N ARG A 180 -5.16 -0.63 -15.10
CA ARG A 180 -5.45 -1.24 -16.41
C ARG A 180 -6.05 -2.63 -16.32
N ARG A 181 -5.52 -3.50 -15.46
CA ARG A 181 -5.81 -4.95 -15.51
C ARG A 181 -7.32 -5.23 -15.47
N PRO A 182 -7.84 -6.17 -16.30
CA PRO A 182 -9.27 -6.51 -16.29
C PRO A 182 -9.78 -7.03 -14.94
N ASN A 183 -8.94 -7.76 -14.21
CA ASN A 183 -9.17 -8.22 -12.84
C ASN A 183 -8.69 -7.20 -11.79
N GLY A 184 -8.11 -6.07 -12.19
CA GLY A 184 -7.80 -4.90 -11.38
C GLY A 184 -8.90 -3.82 -11.48
N TYR A 185 -8.57 -2.54 -11.50
CA TYR A 185 -9.58 -1.47 -11.60
C TYR A 185 -10.30 -1.42 -12.96
N ASN A 186 -9.74 -2.09 -13.98
CA ASN A 186 -10.34 -2.34 -15.29
C ASN A 186 -10.68 -1.06 -16.10
N LYS A 187 -9.67 -0.20 -16.32
CA LYS A 187 -9.77 0.97 -17.21
C LYS A 187 -9.06 0.71 -18.52
N THR A 188 -9.74 0.98 -19.63
CA THR A 188 -9.23 0.69 -20.98
C THR A 188 -8.69 1.92 -21.69
N ASN A 189 -9.08 3.13 -21.29
CA ASN A 189 -8.49 4.36 -21.80
C ASN A 189 -7.72 5.07 -20.70
N PHE A 190 -6.57 5.61 -21.04
CA PHE A 190 -5.72 6.28 -20.05
C PHE A 190 -6.34 7.57 -19.52
N ALA A 191 -7.13 8.27 -20.34
CA ALA A 191 -7.92 9.43 -19.90
C ALA A 191 -8.90 9.11 -18.76
N GLU A 192 -9.37 7.87 -18.61
CA GLU A 192 -10.26 7.47 -17.51
C GLU A 192 -9.56 7.46 -16.15
N ILE A 193 -8.23 7.44 -16.13
CA ILE A 193 -7.42 7.45 -14.90
C ILE A 193 -6.77 8.80 -14.64
N ALA A 194 -7.31 9.88 -15.23
CA ALA A 194 -6.71 11.21 -15.17
C ALA A 194 -6.40 11.70 -13.77
N ALA A 195 -7.42 11.71 -12.91
CA ALA A 195 -7.24 12.18 -11.55
C ALA A 195 -6.25 11.30 -10.74
N ALA A 196 -6.09 10.03 -11.10
CA ALA A 196 -5.17 9.13 -10.43
C ALA A 196 -3.71 9.51 -10.72
N TYR A 197 -3.31 9.63 -12.01
CA TYR A 197 -1.93 10.06 -12.30
C TYR A 197 -1.66 11.53 -11.94
N GLU A 198 -2.70 12.37 -11.86
CA GLU A 198 -2.56 13.75 -11.36
C GLU A 198 -2.24 13.78 -9.87
N PHE A 199 -2.73 12.81 -9.11
CA PHE A 199 -2.33 12.65 -7.73
C PHE A 199 -0.87 12.19 -7.64
N ALA A 200 -0.47 11.18 -8.41
CA ALA A 200 0.92 10.69 -8.44
C ALA A 200 1.94 11.80 -8.77
N GLN A 201 1.63 12.71 -9.70
CA GLN A 201 2.55 13.81 -9.99
C GLN A 201 2.62 14.84 -8.85
N SER A 202 1.53 15.03 -8.10
CA SER A 202 1.45 16.04 -7.05
C SER A 202 2.33 15.73 -5.83
N ILE A 203 2.74 14.47 -5.70
CA ILE A 203 3.66 13.96 -4.68
C ILE A 203 5.10 13.81 -5.19
N GLY A 204 5.39 14.25 -6.41
CA GLY A 204 6.76 14.30 -6.94
C GLY A 204 7.55 15.50 -6.40
N ASP A 205 8.88 15.41 -6.47
CA ASP A 205 9.80 16.45 -5.99
C ASP A 205 10.98 16.68 -6.97
N TYR A 206 11.71 17.78 -6.80
CA TYR A 206 12.90 18.10 -7.61
C TYR A 206 14.22 18.01 -6.82
N GLN A 207 14.21 17.37 -5.65
CA GLN A 207 15.36 17.23 -4.77
C GLN A 207 16.27 16.07 -5.20
N THR A 208 16.77 16.10 -6.44
CA THR A 208 17.40 14.96 -7.11
C THR A 208 18.65 14.38 -6.43
N THR A 209 19.26 15.10 -5.48
CA THR A 209 20.41 14.64 -4.68
C THR A 209 20.01 14.14 -3.28
N SER A 210 18.74 14.26 -2.90
CA SER A 210 18.22 13.79 -1.62
C SER A 210 18.07 12.28 -1.62
N ALA A 211 18.45 11.62 -0.54
CA ALA A 211 18.17 10.18 -0.36
C ALA A 211 16.65 9.90 -0.41
N ASN A 212 15.83 10.89 -0.05
CA ASN A 212 14.37 10.82 -0.09
C ASN A 212 13.78 11.37 -1.39
N HIS A 213 14.55 11.45 -2.49
CA HIS A 213 14.00 11.85 -3.78
C HIS A 213 13.06 10.76 -4.30
N HIS A 214 11.79 11.09 -4.51
CA HIS A 214 10.76 10.14 -4.97
C HIS A 214 10.66 10.07 -6.49
N GLY A 215 11.24 11.06 -7.18
CA GLY A 215 11.08 11.29 -8.61
C GLY A 215 10.36 12.60 -8.89
N THR A 216 10.69 13.19 -10.03
CA THR A 216 10.05 14.42 -10.51
C THR A 216 8.59 14.17 -10.91
N PRO A 217 7.71 15.19 -10.86
CA PRO A 217 6.32 15.04 -11.29
C PRO A 217 6.16 14.42 -12.70
N PRO A 218 6.96 14.77 -13.72
CA PRO A 218 6.95 14.09 -15.02
C PRO A 218 7.36 12.61 -14.96
N GLN A 219 8.36 12.25 -14.15
CA GLN A 219 8.78 10.85 -13.97
C GLN A 219 7.66 10.00 -13.36
N ARG A 220 6.99 10.50 -12.32
CA ARG A 220 5.86 9.80 -11.67
C ARG A 220 4.70 9.56 -12.63
N ARG A 221 4.32 10.54 -13.46
CA ARG A 221 3.32 10.35 -14.53
C ARG A 221 3.73 9.30 -15.55
N SER A 222 4.99 9.36 -15.99
CA SER A 222 5.51 8.42 -16.97
C SER A 222 5.57 6.99 -16.43
N ALA A 223 5.88 6.83 -15.14
CA ALA A 223 5.84 5.55 -14.44
C ALA A 223 4.42 4.95 -14.40
N VAL A 224 3.41 5.75 -14.03
CA VAL A 224 2.00 5.30 -14.08
C VAL A 224 1.60 4.91 -15.51
N ARG A 225 1.98 5.70 -16.53
CA ARG A 225 1.67 5.38 -17.94
C ARG A 225 2.34 4.08 -18.39
N LEU A 226 3.63 3.88 -18.07
CA LEU A 226 4.33 2.64 -18.38
C LEU A 226 3.65 1.44 -17.72
N GLY A 227 3.32 1.55 -16.43
CA GLY A 227 2.58 0.51 -15.70
C GLY A 227 1.23 0.18 -16.34
N PHE A 228 0.48 1.22 -16.73
CA PHE A 228 -0.80 1.07 -17.42
C PHE A 228 -0.67 0.36 -18.78
N LEU A 229 0.37 0.68 -19.55
CA LEU A 229 0.66 -0.01 -20.82
C LEU A 229 1.02 -1.49 -20.58
N LEU A 230 1.90 -1.77 -19.62
CA LEU A 230 2.26 -3.14 -19.23
C LEU A 230 1.04 -3.94 -18.75
N GLY A 231 0.03 -3.28 -18.19
CA GLY A 231 -1.24 -3.88 -17.80
C GLY A 231 -2.07 -4.52 -18.92
N GLN A 232 -1.68 -4.38 -20.20
CA GLN A 232 -2.22 -5.25 -21.27
C GLN A 232 -1.89 -6.73 -21.02
N TYR A 233 -0.74 -6.99 -20.41
CA TYR A 233 -0.18 -8.31 -20.23
C TYR A 233 -0.43 -8.82 -18.82
N ASP A 234 -0.47 -10.14 -18.66
CA ASP A 234 -0.57 -10.79 -17.36
C ASP A 234 0.83 -11.11 -16.83
N LEU A 235 1.35 -10.21 -16.01
CA LEU A 235 2.68 -10.28 -15.41
C LEU A 235 2.57 -10.60 -13.92
N ASN A 236 3.46 -11.47 -13.44
CA ASN A 236 3.77 -11.56 -12.01
C ASN A 236 4.71 -10.40 -11.61
N ALA A 237 4.94 -10.21 -10.31
CA ALA A 237 5.72 -9.08 -9.80
C ALA A 237 7.15 -9.01 -10.37
N ALA A 238 7.87 -10.14 -10.46
CA ALA A 238 9.23 -10.17 -10.99
C ALA A 238 9.28 -9.86 -12.51
N ASN A 239 8.32 -10.37 -13.28
CA ASN A 239 8.21 -10.04 -14.70
C ASN A 239 7.77 -8.60 -14.93
N PHE A 240 6.96 -8.03 -14.03
CA PHE A 240 6.63 -6.61 -14.05
C PHE A 240 7.89 -5.78 -13.82
N ASP A 241 8.62 -5.99 -12.73
CA ASP A 241 9.90 -5.33 -12.42
C ASP A 241 10.85 -5.36 -13.61
N TYR A 242 11.10 -6.56 -14.15
CA TYR A 242 11.99 -6.73 -15.30
C TYR A 242 11.55 -5.87 -16.49
N ASN A 243 10.28 -5.95 -16.90
CA ASN A 243 9.82 -5.18 -18.06
C ASN A 243 9.76 -3.68 -17.76
N PHE A 244 9.36 -3.29 -16.55
CA PHE A 244 9.31 -1.91 -16.12
C PHE A 244 10.69 -1.28 -16.23
N PHE A 245 11.71 -1.84 -15.58
CA PHE A 245 13.07 -1.32 -15.65
C PHE A 245 13.80 -1.64 -16.96
N TYR A 246 13.34 -2.61 -17.75
CA TYR A 246 13.86 -2.80 -19.09
C TYR A 246 13.63 -1.54 -19.95
N TYR A 247 12.40 -1.02 -19.97
CA TYR A 247 12.06 0.19 -20.72
C TYR A 247 12.41 1.46 -19.95
N TYR A 248 12.24 1.45 -18.63
CA TYR A 248 12.58 2.52 -17.71
C TYR A 248 14.03 2.40 -17.21
N GLN A 249 14.94 2.08 -18.14
CA GLN A 249 16.33 1.65 -17.91
C GLN A 249 17.19 2.64 -17.13
N GLY A 250 16.85 3.93 -17.22
CA GLY A 250 17.55 5.01 -16.55
C GLY A 250 16.74 5.59 -15.42
N VAL A 251 16.39 4.80 -14.41
CA VAL A 251 15.87 5.36 -13.15
C VAL A 251 16.81 6.49 -12.65
N LEU A 252 18.12 6.42 -12.95
CA LEU A 252 19.13 7.43 -12.60
C LEU A 252 19.20 8.67 -13.52
N ASN A 253 19.01 8.51 -14.84
CA ASN A 253 19.28 9.56 -15.85
C ASN A 253 18.06 9.93 -16.72
N GLY A 254 16.87 9.36 -16.45
CA GLY A 254 15.64 9.71 -17.14
C GLY A 254 15.64 9.37 -18.62
N THR A 255 16.18 8.21 -19.01
CA THR A 255 16.17 7.77 -20.42
C THR A 255 15.49 6.43 -20.57
N TYR A 256 14.59 6.35 -21.54
CA TYR A 256 13.97 5.11 -21.96
C TYR A 256 14.90 4.30 -22.87
N LYS A 257 14.93 2.97 -22.69
CA LYS A 257 15.70 2.08 -23.58
C LYS A 257 14.98 1.91 -24.91
N MET A 258 15.67 2.23 -26.00
CA MET A 258 15.18 2.00 -27.37
C MET A 258 15.64 0.66 -27.98
N GLY A 259 16.37 -0.16 -27.21
CA GLY A 259 16.84 -1.47 -27.63
C GLY A 259 15.78 -2.56 -27.52
N LYS A 260 15.83 -3.52 -28.45
CA LYS A 260 14.89 -4.65 -28.56
C LYS A 260 14.89 -5.57 -27.33
N ASN A 261 13.74 -5.75 -26.68
CA ASN A 261 13.55 -6.73 -25.61
C ASN A 261 13.36 -8.14 -26.20
N SER A 262 14.46 -8.87 -26.38
CA SER A 262 14.41 -10.23 -26.93
C SER A 262 13.79 -11.26 -25.98
N VAL A 263 13.66 -10.95 -24.68
CA VAL A 263 13.06 -11.85 -23.69
C VAL A 263 11.53 -11.86 -23.83
N ASN A 264 10.92 -10.69 -24.03
CA ASN A 264 9.46 -10.55 -24.19
C ASN A 264 9.12 -9.86 -25.53
N PRO A 265 9.20 -10.57 -26.68
CA PRO A 265 9.06 -9.96 -28.00
C PRO A 265 7.68 -9.37 -28.28
N GLU A 266 6.61 -9.94 -27.70
CA GLU A 266 5.25 -9.39 -27.85
C GLU A 266 5.09 -8.07 -27.10
N ILE A 267 5.62 -8.00 -25.87
CA ILE A 267 5.66 -6.77 -25.08
C ILE A 267 6.53 -5.73 -25.79
N ASP A 268 7.66 -6.13 -26.36
CA ASP A 268 8.54 -5.25 -27.15
C ASP A 268 7.82 -4.61 -28.33
N ALA A 269 7.09 -5.42 -29.12
CA ALA A 269 6.36 -4.93 -30.28
C ALA A 269 5.26 -3.94 -29.91
N TYR A 270 4.63 -4.12 -28.75
CA TYR A 270 3.63 -3.18 -28.23
C TYR A 270 4.29 -1.92 -27.67
N MET A 271 5.26 -2.07 -26.76
CA MET A 271 5.91 -0.96 -26.07
C MET A 271 6.68 -0.05 -27.03
N SER A 272 7.27 -0.61 -28.09
CA SER A 272 7.96 0.14 -29.15
C SER A 272 7.09 1.25 -29.77
N GLN A 273 5.77 1.11 -29.76
CA GLN A 273 4.83 2.12 -30.28
C GLN A 273 4.73 3.36 -29.37
N TYR A 274 5.08 3.22 -28.08
CA TYR A 274 4.88 4.24 -27.05
C TYR A 274 6.20 4.80 -26.49
N MET A 275 7.36 4.28 -26.90
CA MET A 275 8.66 4.68 -26.33
C MET A 275 8.95 6.19 -26.47
N ASP A 276 8.60 6.79 -27.61
CA ASP A 276 8.77 8.23 -27.82
C ASP A 276 7.79 9.06 -26.98
N GLU A 277 6.53 8.59 -26.85
CA GLU A 277 5.51 9.20 -25.97
C GLU A 277 6.00 9.18 -24.51
N LEU A 278 6.41 8.02 -24.02
CA LEU A 278 6.91 7.82 -22.68
C LEU A 278 8.13 8.68 -22.35
N ARG A 279 9.08 8.82 -23.29
CA ARG A 279 10.20 9.76 -23.17
C ARG A 279 9.70 11.20 -23.04
N LYS A 280 8.81 11.65 -23.92
CA LYS A 280 8.26 13.01 -23.91
C LYS A 280 7.47 13.34 -22.64
N ILE A 281 6.74 12.36 -22.09
CA ILE A 281 6.06 12.52 -20.78
C ILE A 281 7.12 12.73 -19.70
N GLN A 282 8.15 11.89 -19.68
CA GLN A 282 9.18 11.92 -18.64
C GLN A 282 10.07 13.16 -18.70
N THR A 283 10.37 13.69 -19.89
CA THR A 283 11.15 14.93 -20.07
C THR A 283 10.32 16.19 -19.84
N GLY A 284 8.99 16.06 -19.71
CA GLY A 284 8.06 17.19 -19.57
C GLY A 284 7.75 17.89 -20.89
N GLU A 285 8.12 17.31 -22.04
CA GLU A 285 7.75 17.81 -23.37
C GLU A 285 6.23 17.71 -23.62
N ILE A 286 5.56 16.71 -23.01
CA ILE A 286 4.10 16.62 -23.01
C ILE A 286 3.56 17.39 -21.80
N SER A 287 2.76 18.43 -22.07
CA SER A 287 2.09 19.24 -21.04
C SER A 287 1.10 18.41 -20.20
N ALA A 288 0.65 18.97 -19.08
CA ALA A 288 -0.38 18.33 -18.26
C ALA A 288 -1.70 18.17 -19.03
N GLU A 289 -2.04 19.14 -19.88
CA GLU A 289 -3.24 19.14 -20.71
C GLU A 289 -3.18 18.09 -21.81
N GLU A 290 -2.04 17.97 -22.50
CA GLU A 290 -1.83 16.95 -23.53
C GLU A 290 -1.85 15.54 -22.94
N PHE A 291 -1.26 15.36 -21.75
CA PHE A 291 -1.26 14.07 -21.06
C PHE A 291 -2.68 13.54 -20.78
N LYS A 292 -3.64 14.45 -20.55
CA LYS A 292 -5.06 14.10 -20.34
C LYS A 292 -5.77 13.53 -21.56
N GLN A 293 -5.23 13.80 -22.75
CA GLN A 293 -5.83 13.39 -24.01
C GLN A 293 -5.19 12.11 -24.57
N LEU A 294 -4.20 11.54 -23.89
CA LEU A 294 -3.61 10.26 -24.29
C LEU A 294 -4.63 9.13 -24.20
N LYS A 295 -4.63 8.28 -25.23
CA LYS A 295 -5.52 7.12 -25.33
C LYS A 295 -4.94 5.93 -24.56
#